data_AF-A0A353PS53-F1
#
_entry.id   AF-A0A353PS53-F1
#
_cell.length_a   1.000
_cell.length_b   1.000
_cell.length_c   1.000
_cell.angle_alpha   90.00
_cell.angle_beta   90.00
_cell.angle_gamma   90.00
#
_symmetry.space_group_name_H-M   'P 1'
#
loop_
_entity.id
_entity.type
_entity.pdbx_description
1 polymer ?
#
loop_
_entity_poly.entity_id
_entity_poly.type
_entity_poly.pdbx_seq_one_letter_code
_entity_poly.pdbx_strand_id
1 'polypeptide(L)' 'MKNVSKTFGSFQALDEVGFTIEKGEFFSLLGPSGCGKTTLLRIIAGFEFPDEGTVLFDDKNVIPIPPNKRESNTVFQ' A
#
# COMPACT_ATOMS: atom_id res chain seq x y z
N MET A 1 5.55 4.31 4.44
CA MET A 1 4.92 4.94 3.26
C MET A 1 4.44 6.34 3.63
N LYS A 2 4.31 7.24 2.64
CA LYS A 2 4.01 8.67 2.89
C LYS A 2 2.98 9.18 1.88
N ASN A 3 1.92 9.81 2.40
CA ASN A 3 0.86 10.54 1.67
C ASN A 3 0.29 9.77 0.47
N VAL A 4 -0.03 8.49 0.64
CA VAL A 4 -0.54 7.67 -0.44
C VAL A 4 -2.04 7.87 -0.62
N SER A 5 -2.40 8.31 -1.82
CA SER A 5 -3.78 8.51 -2.26
C SER A 5 -4.11 7.60 -3.45
N LYS A 6 -5.36 7.15 -3.51
CA LYS A 6 -5.88 6.35 -4.63
C LYS A 6 -7.36 6.61 -4.86
N THR A 7 -7.71 6.96 -6.09
CA THR A 7 -9.06 7.24 -6.54
C THR A 7 -9.42 6.34 -7.73
N PHE A 8 -10.61 5.74 -7.67
CA PHE A 8 -11.20 5.00 -8.78
C PHE A 8 -12.44 5.73 -9.27
N GLY A 9 -12.32 6.45 -10.38
CA GLY A 9 -13.41 7.31 -10.89
C GLY A 9 -13.76 8.41 -9.88
N SER A 10 -14.97 8.37 -9.32
CA SER A 10 -15.42 9.30 -8.28
C SER A 10 -15.22 8.77 -6.85
N PHE A 11 -14.69 7.56 -6.67
CA PHE A 11 -14.53 6.93 -5.37
C PHE A 11 -13.08 7.04 -4.87
N GLN A 12 -12.88 7.80 -3.80
CA GLN A 12 -11.58 7.91 -3.13
C GLN A 12 -11.38 6.72 -2.20
N ALA A 13 -10.53 5.77 -2.61
CA ALA A 13 -10.27 4.56 -1.86
C ALA A 13 -9.20 4.76 -0.76
N LEU A 14 -8.24 5.65 -0.98
CA LEU A 14 -7.21 6.05 -0.02
C LEU A 14 -7.03 7.58 -0.09
N ASP A 15 -6.91 8.20 1.07
CA ASP A 15 -6.75 9.64 1.23
C ASP A 15 -5.52 9.92 2.12
N GLU A 16 -4.44 10.40 1.51
CA GLU A 16 -3.18 10.79 2.15
C GLU A 16 -2.63 9.81 3.20
N VAL A 17 -2.76 8.50 2.96
CA VAL A 17 -2.39 7.47 3.93
C VAL A 17 -0.87 7.46 4.16
N GLY A 18 -0.46 7.58 5.42
CA GLY A 18 0.94 7.56 5.83
C GLY A 18 1.14 6.80 7.14
N PHE A 19 2.11 5.88 7.14
CA PHE A 19 2.58 5.18 8.33
C PHE A 19 3.96 4.55 8.08
N THR A 20 4.65 4.21 9.16
CA THR A 20 5.89 3.43 9.16
C THR A 20 5.63 2.12 9.90
N ILE A 21 6.10 1.01 9.33
CA ILE A 21 6.13 -0.30 10.00
C ILE A 21 7.59 -0.59 10.27
N GLU A 22 7.93 -0.77 11.54
CA GLU A 22 9.29 -1.05 11.96
C GLU A 22 9.67 -2.52 11.73
N LYS A 23 10.97 -2.80 11.64
CA LYS A 23 11.46 -4.17 11.45
C LYS A 23 11.01 -5.07 12.61
N GLY A 24 10.29 -6.14 12.26
CA GLY A 24 9.78 -7.12 13.22
C GLY A 24 8.45 -6.72 13.86
N GLU A 25 7.87 -5.59 13.48
CA GLU A 25 6.55 -5.17 13.94
C GLU A 25 5.45 -6.02 13.32
N PHE A 26 4.46 -6.38 14.14
CA PHE A 26 3.23 -7.01 13.66
C PHE A 26 2.16 -5.94 13.48
N PHE A 27 1.77 -5.71 12.23
CA PHE A 27 0.80 -4.68 11.86
C PHE A 27 -0.48 -5.28 11.29
N SER A 28 -1.63 -4.78 11.72
CA SER A 28 -2.95 -5.22 11.25
C SER A 28 -3.75 -4.06 10.66
N LEU A 29 -4.41 -4.30 9.53
CA LEU A 29 -5.33 -3.36 8.88
C LEU A 29 -6.78 -3.73 9.18
N LEU A 30 -7.46 -2.88 9.95
CA LEU A 30 -8.85 -3.08 10.38
C LEU A 30 -9.74 -1.99 9.81
N GLY A 31 -11.00 -2.35 9.52
CA GLY A 31 -12.02 -1.40 9.05
C GLY A 31 -13.16 -2.09 8.31
N PRO A 32 -14.28 -1.39 8.05
CA PRO A 32 -15.45 -1.96 7.39
C PRO A 32 -15.16 -2.39 5.94
N SER A 33 -16.06 -3.16 5.34
CA SER A 33 -15.96 -3.49 3.91
C SER A 33 -15.95 -2.19 3.07
N GLY A 34 -15.10 -2.14 2.05
CA GLY A 34 -14.97 -0.97 1.17
C GLY A 34 -14.05 0.15 1.67
N CYS A 35 -13.48 0.08 2.88
CA CYS A 35 -12.62 1.16 3.42
C CYS A 35 -11.18 1.21 2.87
N GLY A 36 -10.88 0.57 1.73
CA GLY A 36 -9.57 0.68 1.08
C GLY A 36 -8.47 -0.31 1.54
N LYS A 37 -8.72 -1.22 2.49
CA LYS A 37 -7.71 -2.21 2.96
C LYS A 37 -7.05 -3.00 1.82
N THR A 38 -7.87 -3.61 0.96
CA THR A 38 -7.36 -4.40 -0.17
C THR A 38 -6.61 -3.54 -1.18
N THR A 39 -7.07 -2.31 -1.41
CA THR A 39 -6.38 -1.33 -2.27
C THR A 39 -4.99 -1.03 -1.71
N LEU A 40 -4.88 -0.74 -0.42
CA LEU A 40 -3.61 -0.47 0.25
C LEU A 40 -2.65 -1.66 0.19
N LEU A 41 -3.13 -2.86 0.51
CA LEU A 41 -2.32 -4.09 0.43
C LEU A 41 -1.84 -4.37 -1.01
N ARG A 42 -2.70 -4.16 -2.00
CA ARG A 42 -2.31 -4.29 -3.42
C ARG A 42 -1.27 -3.25 -3.84
N ILE A 43 -1.36 -2.02 -3.35
CA ILE A 43 -0.35 -0.98 -3.59
C ILE A 43 1.00 -1.38 -2.99
N ILE A 44 1.03 -1.86 -1.75
CA ILE A 44 2.25 -2.35 -1.08
C ILE A 44 2.86 -3.50 -1.87
N ALA A 45 2.06 -4.49 -2.26
CA ALA A 45 2.49 -5.66 -3.02
C ALA A 45 2.81 -5.37 -4.51
N GLY A 46 2.42 -4.19 -5.02
CA GLY A 46 2.69 -3.74 -6.39
C GLY A 46 1.67 -4.14 -7.44
N PHE A 47 0.55 -4.70 -7.03
CA PHE A 47 -0.58 -5.07 -7.90
C PHE A 47 -1.55 -3.90 -8.18
N GLU A 48 -1.24 -2.72 -7.65
CA GLU A 48 -1.93 -1.47 -7.87
C GLU A 48 -0.93 -0.31 -7.71
N PHE A 49 -1.12 0.77 -8.46
CA PHE A 49 -0.29 1.97 -8.34
C PHE A 49 -1.04 3.05 -7.56
N PRO A 50 -0.39 3.73 -6.60
CA PRO A 50 -1.00 4.90 -6.01
C PRO A 50 -1.06 6.03 -7.04
N ASP A 51 -2.02 6.94 -6.91
CA ASP A 51 -2.08 8.13 -7.78
C ASP A 51 -1.07 9.18 -7.30
N GLU A 52 -0.86 9.24 -5.98
CA GLU A 52 0.09 10.14 -5.31
C GLU A 52 0.81 9.44 -4.15
N GLY A 53 1.93 10.02 -3.71
CA GLY A 53 2.68 9.55 -2.56
C GLY A 53 3.75 8.51 -2.88
N THR A 54 4.33 7.92 -1.83
CA THR A 54 5.46 6.99 -1.95
C THR A 54 5.31 5.76 -1.05
N VAL A 55 5.74 4.62 -1.57
CA VAL A 55 5.91 3.37 -0.80
C VAL A 55 7.40 3.07 -0.72
N LEU A 56 7.89 2.90 0.50
CA LEU A 56 9.32 2.73 0.81
C LEU A 56 9.52 1.42 1.57
N PHE A 57 10.46 0.59 1.11
CA PHE A 57 11.03 -0.52 1.88
C PHE A 57 12.49 -0.17 2.16
N ASP A 58 12.90 -0.13 3.43
CA ASP A 58 14.24 0.30 3.84
C ASP A 58 14.69 1.60 3.13
N ASP A 59 13.83 2.63 3.18
CA ASP A 59 13.99 3.94 2.51
C ASP A 59 14.08 3.93 0.98
N LYS A 60 13.96 2.79 0.32
CA LYS A 60 13.98 2.68 -1.14
C LYS A 60 12.56 2.73 -1.69
N ASN A 61 12.35 3.60 -2.68
CA ASN A 61 11.07 3.66 -3.39
C ASN A 61 10.82 2.37 -4.17
N VAL A 62 9.76 1.65 -3.80
CA VAL A 62 9.39 0.37 -4.41
C VAL A 62 8.31 0.48 -5.47
N ILE A 63 7.72 1.66 -5.68
CA ILE A 63 6.71 1.89 -6.72
C ILE A 63 7.15 1.37 -8.11
N PRO A 64 8.36 1.67 -8.62
CA PRO A 64 8.77 1.21 -9.95
C PRO A 64 9.15 -0.29 -10.00
N ILE A 65 9.22 -0.96 -8.85
CA ILE A 65 9.61 -2.37 -8.77
C ILE A 65 8.37 -3.23 -9.05
N PRO A 66 8.41 -4.17 -10.03
CA PRO A 66 7.29 -5.04 -10.30
C PRO A 66 7.05 -6.02 -9.14
N PRO A 67 5.81 -6.52 -8.93
CA PRO A 67 5.44 -7.35 -7.78
C PRO A 67 6.38 -8.52 -7.52
N ASN A 68 6.78 -9.23 -8.58
CA ASN A 68 7.64 -10.41 -8.51
C ASN A 68 9.10 -10.11 -8.12
N LYS A 69 9.48 -8.82 -8.05
CA LYS A 69 10.79 -8.35 -7.60
C LYS A 69 10.72 -7.51 -6.33
N ARG A 70 9.53 -7.29 -5.77
CA ARG A 70 9.40 -6.65 -4.47
C ARG A 70 9.74 -7.66 -3.40
N GLU A 71 10.50 -7.25 -2.40
CA GLU A 71 10.83 -8.06 -1.22
C GLU A 71 9.63 -8.16 -0.26
N SER A 72 8.46 -8.49 -0.80
CA SER A 72 7.20 -8.65 -0.07
C SER A 72 6.60 -10.00 -0.42
N ASN A 73 6.33 -10.81 0.59
CA ASN A 73 5.49 -12.00 0.44
C ASN A 73 4.04 -11.60 0.72
N THR A 74 3.13 -11.92 -0.19
CA THR A 74 1.71 -11.61 -0.03
C THR A 74 0.88 -12.86 -0.23
N VAL A 75 -0.04 -13.12 0.69
CA VAL A 75 -1.07 -14.15 0.58
C VAL A 75 -2.42 -13.44 0.53
N PHE A 76 -3.18 -13.66 -0.53
CA PHE A 76 -4.58 -13.25 -0.61
C PHE A 76 -5.45 -14.48 -0.31
N GLN A 77 -6.34 -14.36 0.67
CA GLN A 77 -7.46 -15.28 0.87
C GLN A 77 -8.76 -14.56 0.56
#